data_AF-A0A511AE56-F1
#
_entry.id   AF-A0A511AE56-F1
#
_cell.length_a   1.000
_cell.length_b   1.000
_cell.length_c   1.000
_cell.angle_alpha   90.00
_cell.angle_beta   90.00
_cell.angle_gamma   90.00
#
_symmetry.space_group_name_H-M   'P 1'
#
loop_
_entity.id
_entity.type
_entity.pdbx_description
1 polymer ?
#
loop_
_entity_poly.entity_id
_entity_poly.type
_entity_poly.pdbx_seq_one_letter_code
_entity_poly.pdbx_strand_id
1 'polypeptide(L)'
;MSGVSDLKKAYRLLRKALRSRKAVQRVRRHLATLAPHPEDHYKVAVYFADGAVNMYQMRQWYRPLAELQKLWPVVVLARNAGGAEKLLEEDSPPVAFVPTVRDLERFISRQDIRVVLYVNQNTRNFQMFRYGRRWHVFINHGESDKMYMTTNQYKAYDYAFVAGQAARDRLNRTLWDYDVDNSTIEIGRPQADHYSGILPYTPDERTVVLYAPTWEGDRPSAYYGSIATHGETLVGALLATGRHRVIYRPHPRSGVIDDEYGAAHRRIVAAIAEANQADAAARHIFDDGPELGWQLSAADVAIVDISAMVYDRLASGKPLMITRPMDERASIDTGGYLSDCEWLTADAAADIVSEVDRVRADEQAIAKLRMWVQHYFGDTTPGVATAKFHAAVERLMGEWDEWRQREIGAVSHDEDDDDEEAKDDEL
;
A
#
# COMPACT_ATOMS: atom_id res chain seq x y z
N MET A 1 9.27 42.77 -8.62
CA MET A 1 8.38 41.58 -8.66
C MET A 1 8.64 40.53 -7.56
N SER A 2 9.65 40.65 -6.68
CA SER A 2 9.88 39.67 -5.61
C SER A 2 8.95 39.82 -4.38
N GLY A 3 8.63 41.05 -3.95
CA GLY A 3 7.82 41.27 -2.72
C GLY A 3 6.40 40.68 -2.74
N VAL A 4 5.77 40.58 -3.91
CA VAL A 4 4.43 39.95 -4.05
C VAL A 4 4.52 38.42 -3.95
N SER A 5 5.65 37.83 -4.35
CA SER A 5 5.92 36.39 -4.20
C SER A 5 6.11 36.03 -2.72
N ASP A 6 6.83 36.88 -1.98
CA ASP A 6 7.15 36.64 -0.57
C ASP A 6 5.93 36.84 0.35
N LEU A 7 5.08 37.85 0.09
CA LEU A 7 3.79 38.00 0.76
C LEU A 7 2.85 36.80 0.52
N LYS A 8 2.80 36.28 -0.71
CA LYS A 8 2.01 35.07 -1.04
C LYS A 8 2.56 33.81 -0.35
N LYS A 9 3.88 33.70 -0.15
CA LYS A 9 4.50 32.61 0.61
C LYS A 9 4.23 32.74 2.10
N ALA A 10 4.40 33.92 2.68
CA ALA A 10 4.12 34.18 4.10
C ALA A 10 2.65 33.92 4.44
N TYR A 11 1.71 34.38 3.61
CA TYR A 11 0.29 34.08 3.75
C TYR A 11 -0.01 32.57 3.66
N ARG A 12 0.63 31.85 2.72
CA ARG A 12 0.50 30.38 2.61
C ARG A 12 1.04 29.66 3.85
N LEU A 13 2.18 30.10 4.38
CA LEU A 13 2.79 29.55 5.60
C LEU A 13 1.91 29.80 6.83
N LEU A 14 1.41 31.03 7.01
CA LEU A 14 0.48 31.37 8.09
C LEU A 14 -0.81 30.54 8.01
N ARG A 15 -1.40 30.44 6.81
CA ARG A 15 -2.61 29.62 6.59
C ARG A 15 -2.33 28.14 6.86
N LYS A 16 -1.15 27.63 6.50
CA LYS A 16 -0.72 26.26 6.81
C LYS A 16 -0.55 26.05 8.32
N ALA A 17 0.06 27.01 9.02
CA ALA A 17 0.25 26.96 10.48
C ALA A 17 -1.09 26.98 11.23
N LEU A 18 -2.01 27.87 10.85
CA LEU A 18 -3.36 27.93 11.42
C LEU A 18 -4.16 26.64 11.16
N ARG A 19 -4.07 26.09 9.93
CA ARG A 19 -4.70 24.79 9.61
C ARG A 19 -4.12 23.66 10.46
N SER A 20 -2.80 23.62 10.62
CA SER A 20 -2.11 22.64 11.46
C SER A 20 -2.56 22.73 12.93
N ARG A 21 -2.59 23.94 13.50
CA ARG A 21 -3.03 24.16 14.89
C ARG A 21 -4.49 23.75 15.11
N LYS A 22 -5.37 24.06 14.15
CA LYS A 22 -6.77 23.61 14.21
C LYS A 22 -6.89 22.09 14.14
N ALA A 23 -6.11 21.43 13.29
CA ALA A 23 -6.09 19.97 13.20
C ALA A 23 -5.63 19.32 14.52
N VAL A 24 -4.54 19.83 15.11
CA VAL A 24 -4.07 19.38 16.44
C VAL A 24 -5.16 19.49 17.50
N GLN A 25 -5.88 20.63 17.54
CA GLN A 25 -6.97 20.83 18.49
C GLN A 25 -8.14 19.86 18.26
N ARG A 26 -8.50 19.58 17.00
CA ARG A 26 -9.57 18.61 16.69
C ARG A 26 -9.20 17.20 17.13
N VAL A 27 -7.98 16.76 16.81
CA VAL A 27 -7.47 15.43 17.23
C VAL A 27 -7.45 15.32 18.75
N ARG A 28 -6.92 16.33 19.46
CA ARG A 28 -6.91 16.31 20.94
C ARG A 28 -8.32 16.30 21.55
N ARG A 29 -9.27 17.02 20.96
CA ARG A 29 -10.67 17.00 21.42
C ARG A 29 -11.31 15.63 21.20
N HIS A 30 -11.07 15.01 20.04
CA HIS A 30 -11.58 13.67 19.75
C HIS A 30 -10.96 12.64 20.71
N LEU A 31 -9.64 12.67 20.93
CA LEU A 31 -9.00 11.79 21.91
C LEU A 31 -9.51 11.99 23.34
N ALA A 32 -9.88 13.21 23.73
CA ALA A 32 -10.45 13.48 25.05
C ALA A 32 -11.86 12.88 25.26
N THR A 33 -12.55 12.46 24.20
CA THR A 33 -13.83 11.72 24.31
C THR A 33 -13.62 10.20 24.41
N LEU A 34 -12.41 9.72 24.20
CA LEU A 34 -12.06 8.29 24.29
C LEU A 34 -11.48 7.97 25.68
N ALA A 35 -11.54 6.69 26.05
CA ALA A 35 -10.86 6.23 27.25
C ALA A 35 -9.34 6.45 27.12
N PRO A 36 -8.64 6.87 28.20
CA PRO A 36 -7.19 6.94 28.20
C PRO A 36 -6.57 5.58 27.84
N HIS A 37 -5.41 5.62 27.18
CA HIS A 37 -4.65 4.41 26.92
C HIS A 37 -4.23 3.75 28.24
N PRO A 38 -4.46 2.44 28.41
CA PRO A 38 -3.96 1.70 29.58
C PRO A 38 -2.43 1.66 29.57
N GLU A 39 -1.81 1.64 30.76
CA GLU A 39 -0.35 1.48 30.91
C GLU A 39 0.06 0.02 30.69
N ASP A 40 1.29 -0.21 30.23
CA ASP A 40 1.92 -1.53 30.00
C ASP A 40 1.10 -2.51 29.14
N HIS A 41 0.23 -1.98 28.27
CA HIS A 41 -0.72 -2.77 27.51
C HIS A 41 -0.22 -3.10 26.10
N TYR A 42 0.22 -2.10 25.35
CA TYR A 42 0.58 -2.27 23.94
C TYR A 42 1.92 -2.97 23.78
N LYS A 43 1.96 -3.97 22.88
CA LYS A 43 3.18 -4.74 22.55
C LYS A 43 3.74 -4.37 21.18
N VAL A 44 2.84 -4.04 20.25
CA VAL A 44 3.17 -3.67 18.88
C VAL A 44 2.73 -2.24 18.63
N ALA A 45 3.61 -1.42 18.07
CA ALA A 45 3.28 -0.09 17.60
C ALA A 45 3.41 -0.01 16.08
N VAL A 46 2.54 0.74 15.41
CA VAL A 46 2.77 1.20 14.03
C VAL A 46 3.16 2.67 14.09
N TYR A 47 4.35 3.00 13.62
CA TYR A 47 4.82 4.39 13.60
C TYR A 47 4.39 5.07 12.29
N PHE A 48 3.49 6.05 12.37
CA PHE A 48 2.97 6.74 11.20
C PHE A 48 3.15 8.26 11.33
N ALA A 49 4.11 8.80 10.56
CA ALA A 49 4.48 10.22 10.66
C ALA A 49 3.86 11.14 9.60
N ASP A 50 3.07 10.56 8.69
CA ASP A 50 2.56 11.19 7.49
C ASP A 50 1.17 11.82 7.62
N GLY A 51 0.83 12.69 6.67
CA GLY A 51 -0.48 13.35 6.61
C GLY A 51 -1.53 12.56 5.80
N ALA A 52 -2.74 13.13 5.73
CA ALA A 52 -3.92 12.52 5.09
C ALA A 52 -3.69 11.99 3.65
N VAL A 53 -2.79 12.62 2.88
CA VAL A 53 -2.50 12.23 1.48
C VAL A 53 -1.84 10.85 1.37
N ASN A 54 -1.17 10.39 2.42
CA ASN A 54 -0.45 9.11 2.44
C ASN A 54 -1.22 8.03 3.19
N MET A 55 -2.51 8.27 3.54
CA MET A 55 -3.33 7.29 4.26
C MET A 55 -3.54 5.99 3.50
N TYR A 56 -3.42 6.01 2.17
CA TYR A 56 -3.46 4.78 1.37
C TYR A 56 -2.42 3.74 1.85
N GLN A 57 -1.28 4.18 2.40
CA GLN A 57 -0.23 3.30 2.90
C GLN A 57 -0.67 2.55 4.15
N MET A 58 -1.31 3.28 5.08
CA MET A 58 -1.80 2.70 6.32
C MET A 58 -3.06 1.85 6.10
N ARG A 59 -3.98 2.28 5.22
CA ARG A 59 -5.24 1.57 4.95
C ARG A 59 -5.05 0.15 4.44
N GLN A 60 -3.95 -0.11 3.72
CA GLN A 60 -3.61 -1.48 3.32
C GLN A 60 -3.37 -2.40 4.53
N TRP A 61 -2.96 -1.85 5.67
CA TRP A 61 -2.62 -2.61 6.88
C TRP A 61 -3.74 -2.69 7.92
N TYR A 62 -4.86 -1.98 7.78
CA TYR A 62 -5.92 -2.00 8.80
C TYR A 62 -6.42 -3.42 9.10
N ARG A 63 -6.77 -4.20 8.08
CA ARG A 63 -7.28 -5.57 8.28
C ARG A 63 -6.21 -6.54 8.82
N PRO A 64 -4.97 -6.58 8.26
CA PRO A 64 -3.90 -7.38 8.87
C PRO A 64 -3.57 -6.99 10.33
N LEU A 65 -3.60 -5.69 10.66
CA LEU A 65 -3.35 -5.24 12.03
C LEU A 65 -4.51 -5.58 12.97
N ALA A 66 -5.75 -5.58 12.49
CA ALA A 66 -6.91 -6.03 13.26
C ALA A 66 -6.82 -7.54 13.58
N GLU A 67 -6.31 -8.36 12.66
CA GLU A 67 -6.02 -9.77 12.93
C GLU A 67 -4.85 -9.94 13.92
N LEU A 68 -3.76 -9.19 13.75
CA LEU A 68 -2.63 -9.20 14.68
C LEU A 68 -3.05 -8.76 16.09
N GLN A 69 -3.97 -7.80 16.20
CA GLN A 69 -4.47 -7.29 17.47
C GLN A 69 -5.15 -8.36 18.33
N LYS A 70 -5.62 -9.47 17.73
CA LYS A 70 -6.17 -10.62 18.46
C LYS A 70 -5.10 -11.40 19.23
N LEU A 71 -3.83 -11.27 18.83
CA LEU A 71 -2.68 -11.94 19.45
C LEU A 71 -1.88 -10.97 20.33
N TRP A 72 -1.61 -9.77 19.82
CA TRP A 72 -0.77 -8.77 20.46
C TRP A 72 -1.46 -7.42 20.47
N PRO A 73 -1.61 -6.73 21.61
CA PRO A 73 -2.22 -5.39 21.60
C PRO A 73 -1.43 -4.41 20.72
N VAL A 74 -2.11 -3.84 19.71
CA VAL A 74 -1.56 -2.93 18.70
C VAL A 74 -1.98 -1.48 18.98
N VAL A 75 -1.07 -0.52 18.77
CA VAL A 75 -1.35 0.93 18.76
C VAL A 75 -0.71 1.62 17.56
N VAL A 76 -1.33 2.69 17.04
CA VAL A 76 -0.74 3.56 16.02
C VAL A 76 -0.17 4.82 16.68
N LEU A 77 1.13 5.05 16.54
CA LEU A 77 1.82 6.26 16.95
C LEU A 77 1.75 7.31 15.84
N ALA A 78 0.75 8.19 15.91
CA ALA A 78 0.51 9.20 14.88
C ALA A 78 1.26 10.51 15.16
N ARG A 79 2.19 10.91 14.28
CA ARG A 79 3.00 12.14 14.45
C ARG A 79 2.45 13.37 13.73
N ASN A 80 1.39 13.23 12.95
CA ASN A 80 0.81 14.30 12.12
C ASN A 80 -0.70 14.42 12.38
N ALA A 81 -1.18 15.62 12.64
CA ALA A 81 -2.58 15.83 13.00
C ALA A 81 -3.56 15.46 11.87
N GLY A 82 -3.20 15.69 10.61
CA GLY A 82 -4.07 15.34 9.48
C GLY A 82 -4.13 13.83 9.23
N GLY A 83 -3.03 13.10 9.51
CA GLY A 83 -3.03 11.64 9.51
C GLY A 83 -3.81 11.08 10.69
N ALA A 84 -3.56 11.58 11.90
CA ALA A 84 -4.26 11.18 13.14
C ALA A 84 -5.77 11.39 13.05
N GLU A 85 -6.23 12.50 12.47
CA GLU A 85 -7.65 12.76 12.23
C GLU A 85 -8.28 11.67 11.36
N LYS A 86 -7.61 11.27 10.27
CA LYS A 86 -8.10 10.18 9.40
C LYS A 86 -8.07 8.82 10.08
N LEU A 87 -7.01 8.52 10.84
CA LEU A 87 -6.91 7.28 11.62
C LEU A 87 -8.07 7.15 12.62
N LEU A 88 -8.44 8.25 13.29
CA LEU A 88 -9.54 8.28 14.27
C LEU A 88 -10.94 8.23 13.64
N GLU A 89 -11.07 8.55 12.35
CA GLU A 89 -12.33 8.49 11.60
C GLU A 89 -12.54 7.14 10.88
N GLU A 90 -11.53 6.29 10.86
CA GLU A 90 -11.47 5.03 10.11
C GLU A 90 -11.24 3.84 11.07
N ASP A 91 -11.27 2.61 10.53
CA ASP A 91 -11.09 1.37 11.31
C ASP A 91 -9.59 1.09 11.65
N SER A 92 -8.86 2.11 12.06
CA SER A 92 -7.48 1.98 12.55
C SER A 92 -7.44 1.29 13.92
N PRO A 93 -6.34 0.57 14.26
CA PRO A 93 -6.04 0.25 15.66
C PRO A 93 -6.02 1.53 16.52
N PRO A 94 -6.11 1.41 17.87
CA PRO A 94 -6.06 2.54 18.79
C PRO A 94 -4.97 3.56 18.45
N VAL A 95 -5.28 4.85 18.48
CA VAL A 95 -4.39 5.91 17.98
C VAL A 95 -3.83 6.73 19.14
N ALA A 96 -2.51 6.67 19.33
CA ALA A 96 -1.78 7.59 20.19
C ALA A 96 -1.27 8.77 19.37
N PHE A 97 -1.84 9.97 19.57
CA PHE A 97 -1.37 11.16 18.89
C PHE A 97 -0.18 11.78 19.61
N VAL A 98 1.00 11.56 19.04
CA VAL A 98 2.30 11.95 19.60
C VAL A 98 3.01 12.92 18.65
N PRO A 99 2.58 14.19 18.51
CA PRO A 99 3.12 15.07 17.46
C PRO A 99 4.57 15.52 17.69
N THR A 100 5.04 15.58 18.94
CA THR A 100 6.39 16.01 19.34
C THR A 100 7.20 14.86 19.93
N VAL A 101 8.54 14.96 19.93
CA VAL A 101 9.42 13.94 20.55
C VAL A 101 9.03 13.71 22.01
N ARG A 102 8.83 14.77 22.79
CA ARG A 102 8.36 14.70 24.18
C ARG A 102 7.04 13.93 24.35
N ASP A 103 6.08 14.13 23.44
CA ASP A 103 4.81 13.37 23.50
C ASP A 103 5.02 11.87 23.22
N LEU A 104 5.95 11.56 22.30
CA LEU A 104 6.30 10.18 21.96
C LEU A 104 7.01 9.50 23.12
N GLU A 105 8.02 10.14 23.69
CA GLU A 105 8.77 9.65 24.84
C GLU A 105 7.87 9.32 26.03
N ARG A 106 6.99 10.27 26.40
CA ARG A 106 6.00 10.07 27.47
C ARG A 106 5.07 8.89 27.22
N PHE A 107 4.72 8.65 25.96
CA PHE A 107 3.85 7.52 25.62
C PHE A 107 4.62 6.21 25.67
N ILE A 108 5.83 6.15 25.10
CA ILE A 108 6.69 4.97 25.07
C ILE A 108 7.08 4.53 26.49
N SER A 109 7.39 5.47 27.38
CA SER A 109 7.81 5.15 28.76
C SER A 109 6.71 4.51 29.62
N ARG A 110 5.46 4.52 29.16
CA ARG A 110 4.30 3.94 29.85
C ARG A 110 3.81 2.63 29.20
N GLN A 111 4.55 2.08 28.25
CA GLN A 111 4.13 0.92 27.46
C GLN A 111 5.26 -0.09 27.31
N ASP A 112 4.91 -1.36 27.24
CA ASP A 112 5.83 -2.46 26.91
C ASP A 112 5.84 -2.72 25.39
N ILE A 113 6.11 -1.67 24.60
CA ILE A 113 6.20 -1.79 23.13
C ILE A 113 7.54 -2.43 22.76
N ARG A 114 7.46 -3.63 22.20
CA ARG A 114 8.61 -4.47 21.84
C ARG A 114 8.90 -4.48 20.34
N VAL A 115 7.88 -4.25 19.51
CA VAL A 115 7.98 -4.21 18.05
C VAL A 115 7.34 -2.93 17.52
N VAL A 116 8.05 -2.21 16.66
CA VAL A 116 7.59 -1.01 15.97
C VAL A 116 7.60 -1.25 14.46
N LEU A 117 6.42 -1.19 13.85
CA LEU A 117 6.20 -1.43 12.43
C LEU A 117 6.19 -0.12 11.63
N TYR A 118 6.82 -0.13 10.46
CA TYR A 118 6.92 1.02 9.56
C TYR A 118 6.38 0.70 8.16
N VAL A 119 5.27 1.34 7.78
CA VAL A 119 4.61 1.14 6.48
C VAL A 119 5.27 1.93 5.34
N ASN A 120 6.23 2.79 5.66
CA ASN A 120 6.93 3.62 4.69
C ASN A 120 8.33 4.00 5.20
N GLN A 121 9.05 4.76 4.38
CA GLN A 121 10.42 5.23 4.61
C GLN A 121 10.47 6.76 4.78
N ASN A 122 9.56 7.32 5.58
CA ASN A 122 9.53 8.74 5.87
C ASN A 122 10.73 9.15 6.72
N THR A 123 11.33 10.30 6.45
CA THR A 123 12.49 10.81 7.21
C THR A 123 12.20 11.01 8.71
N ARG A 124 10.94 11.22 9.10
CA ARG A 124 10.56 11.31 10.51
C ARG A 124 10.60 9.97 11.24
N ASN A 125 10.65 8.83 10.54
CA ASN A 125 10.75 7.50 11.15
C ASN A 125 12.01 7.38 12.02
N PHE A 126 13.11 8.04 11.60
CA PHE A 126 14.37 8.10 12.35
C PHE A 126 14.23 8.69 13.76
N GLN A 127 13.18 9.47 14.05
CA GLN A 127 12.96 9.99 15.40
C GLN A 127 12.62 8.89 16.41
N MET A 128 12.07 7.76 15.94
CA MET A 128 11.71 6.61 16.76
C MET A 128 12.89 5.66 17.01
N PHE A 129 13.93 5.69 16.16
CA PHE A 129 15.11 4.81 16.29
C PHE A 129 16.01 5.13 17.48
N ARG A 130 15.80 6.27 18.15
CA ARG A 130 16.51 6.57 19.41
C ARG A 130 16.20 5.57 20.53
N TYR A 131 15.08 4.86 20.41
CA TYR A 131 14.58 3.98 21.45
C TYR A 131 15.01 2.54 21.15
N GLY A 132 16.24 2.16 21.51
CA GLY A 132 16.89 0.91 21.05
C GLY A 132 16.39 -0.42 21.63
N ARG A 133 15.72 -0.43 22.79
CA ARG A 133 15.21 -1.67 23.43
C ARG A 133 13.90 -2.20 22.83
N ARG A 134 13.78 -2.20 21.50
CA ARG A 134 12.62 -2.68 20.73
C ARG A 134 13.03 -2.86 19.28
N TRP A 135 12.36 -3.78 18.59
CA TRP A 135 12.62 -4.04 17.19
C TRP A 135 11.97 -3.00 16.30
N HIS A 136 12.73 -2.45 15.37
CA HIS A 136 12.28 -1.55 14.33
C HIS A 136 12.16 -2.31 13.01
N VAL A 137 10.91 -2.50 12.55
CA VAL A 137 10.59 -3.42 11.45
C VAL A 137 9.95 -2.67 10.27
N PHE A 138 10.64 -2.64 9.14
CA PHE A 138 10.05 -2.12 7.91
C PHE A 138 9.12 -3.16 7.29
N ILE A 139 7.83 -2.83 7.14
CA ILE A 139 6.82 -3.72 6.55
C ILE A 139 6.31 -3.20 5.19
N ASN A 140 6.70 -1.98 4.81
CA ASN A 140 6.28 -1.33 3.59
C ASN A 140 4.75 -1.20 3.47
N HIS A 141 4.23 -0.71 2.33
CA HIS A 141 2.80 -0.57 2.07
C HIS A 141 2.36 -1.22 0.76
N GLY A 142 3.28 -1.86 0.03
CA GLY A 142 2.99 -2.52 -1.23
C GLY A 142 4.26 -3.05 -1.89
N GLU A 143 4.12 -4.14 -2.63
CA GLU A 143 5.22 -4.77 -3.38
C GLU A 143 5.29 -4.17 -4.80
N SER A 144 6.51 -3.98 -5.34
CA SER A 144 6.75 -3.52 -6.72
C SER A 144 8.23 -3.60 -7.10
N ASP A 145 8.55 -3.37 -8.37
CA ASP A 145 9.94 -3.24 -8.84
C ASP A 145 10.45 -1.79 -8.91
N LYS A 146 9.81 -0.85 -8.20
CA LYS A 146 10.25 0.56 -8.20
C LYS A 146 11.52 0.74 -7.36
N MET A 147 12.38 1.69 -7.74
CA MET A 147 13.59 2.09 -6.98
C MET A 147 13.35 2.35 -5.48
N TYR A 148 12.15 2.78 -5.08
CA TYR A 148 11.76 2.95 -3.68
C TYR A 148 11.93 1.68 -2.83
N MET A 149 11.92 0.51 -3.47
CA MET A 149 11.96 -0.80 -2.83
C MET A 149 13.37 -1.26 -2.47
N THR A 150 14.41 -0.54 -2.91
CA THR A 150 15.84 -0.93 -2.79
C THR A 150 16.73 0.22 -2.32
N THR A 151 16.29 1.00 -1.32
CA THR A 151 17.07 2.13 -0.80
C THR A 151 17.96 1.72 0.38
N ASN A 152 19.03 2.48 0.65
CA ASN A 152 19.86 2.29 1.84
C ASN A 152 19.12 2.49 3.17
N GLN A 153 17.87 2.98 3.17
CA GLN A 153 17.08 3.09 4.40
C GLN A 153 16.79 1.72 5.03
N TYR A 154 16.79 0.63 4.25
CA TYR A 154 16.66 -0.73 4.78
C TYR A 154 17.70 -1.05 5.86
N LYS A 155 18.90 -0.47 5.74
CA LYS A 155 20.00 -0.66 6.69
C LYS A 155 19.78 0.00 8.06
N ALA A 156 18.76 0.84 8.19
CA ALA A 156 18.42 1.51 9.44
C ALA A 156 17.39 0.75 10.29
N TYR A 157 16.75 -0.27 9.74
CA TYR A 157 15.81 -1.13 10.44
C TYR A 157 16.51 -2.40 10.91
N ASP A 158 16.11 -2.92 12.07
CA ASP A 158 16.62 -4.20 12.55
C ASP A 158 16.19 -5.34 11.61
N TYR A 159 14.93 -5.27 11.16
CA TYR A 159 14.36 -6.23 10.22
C TYR A 159 13.52 -5.54 9.15
N ALA A 160 13.43 -6.17 7.98
CA ALA A 160 12.43 -5.86 6.97
C ALA A 160 11.55 -7.10 6.72
N PHE A 161 10.25 -6.94 6.89
CA PHE A 161 9.28 -7.93 6.42
C PHE A 161 9.06 -7.71 4.93
N VAL A 162 9.43 -8.70 4.13
CA VAL A 162 9.42 -8.63 2.68
C VAL A 162 8.36 -9.57 2.10
N ALA A 163 7.88 -9.25 0.89
CA ALA A 163 6.82 -10.03 0.26
C ALA A 163 7.27 -11.46 -0.10
N GLY A 164 8.52 -11.63 -0.53
CA GLY A 164 9.06 -12.93 -0.92
C GLY A 164 10.45 -12.79 -1.52
N GLN A 165 10.90 -13.86 -2.19
CA GLN A 165 12.26 -13.99 -2.72
C GLN A 165 12.63 -12.86 -3.71
N ALA A 166 11.68 -12.39 -4.52
CA ALA A 166 11.91 -11.28 -5.45
C ALA A 166 12.43 -10.02 -4.75
N ALA A 167 11.90 -9.72 -3.56
CA ALA A 167 12.34 -8.58 -2.77
C ALA A 167 13.76 -8.80 -2.22
N ARG A 168 14.08 -10.00 -1.74
CA ARG A 168 15.44 -10.36 -1.28
C ARG A 168 16.46 -10.23 -2.41
N ASP A 169 16.12 -10.73 -3.60
CA ASP A 169 17.01 -10.70 -4.77
C ASP A 169 17.30 -9.26 -5.23
N ARG A 170 16.27 -8.39 -5.23
CA ARG A 170 16.46 -6.97 -5.55
C ARG A 170 17.34 -6.25 -4.52
N LEU A 171 17.17 -6.56 -3.23
CA LEU A 171 17.99 -5.99 -2.16
C LEU A 171 19.45 -6.45 -2.30
N ASN A 172 19.68 -7.75 -2.49
CA ASN A 172 21.01 -8.34 -2.72
C ASN A 172 21.74 -7.73 -3.92
N ARG A 173 21.01 -7.48 -5.02
CA ARG A 173 21.58 -6.87 -6.23
C ARG A 173 21.98 -5.41 -6.04
N THR A 174 21.32 -4.68 -5.16
CA THR A 174 21.39 -3.22 -5.10
C THR A 174 22.15 -2.69 -3.90
N LEU A 175 21.98 -3.32 -2.73
CA LEU A 175 22.52 -2.83 -1.47
C LEU A 175 23.85 -3.52 -1.14
N TRP A 176 24.94 -2.78 -1.24
CA TRP A 176 26.24 -3.27 -0.80
C TRP A 176 26.25 -3.58 0.69
N ASP A 177 26.76 -4.75 1.07
CA ASP A 177 26.98 -5.12 2.48
C ASP A 177 25.72 -5.04 3.36
N TYR A 178 24.55 -5.29 2.77
CA TYR A 178 23.32 -5.50 3.52
C TYR A 178 23.11 -7.00 3.71
N ASP A 179 23.03 -7.45 4.95
CA ASP A 179 22.81 -8.85 5.30
C ASP A 179 21.34 -9.23 5.07
N VAL A 180 20.98 -9.46 3.80
CA VAL A 180 19.61 -9.79 3.41
C VAL A 180 19.10 -11.04 4.12
N ASP A 181 19.97 -12.01 4.42
CA ASP A 181 19.55 -13.28 5.00
C ASP A 181 19.11 -13.15 6.45
N ASN A 182 19.84 -12.37 7.24
CA ASN A 182 19.50 -12.14 8.64
C ASN A 182 18.52 -10.96 8.82
N SER A 183 18.60 -9.93 7.99
CA SER A 183 17.79 -8.71 8.15
C SER A 183 16.43 -8.76 7.44
N THR A 184 16.08 -9.83 6.72
CA THR A 184 14.77 -9.93 6.05
C THR A 184 13.99 -11.19 6.43
N ILE A 185 12.68 -11.03 6.63
CA ILE A 185 11.74 -12.12 6.90
C ILE A 185 10.63 -12.10 5.85
N GLU A 186 10.44 -13.20 5.15
CA GLU A 186 9.39 -13.32 4.12
C GLU A 186 8.02 -13.55 4.75
N ILE A 187 7.09 -12.63 4.54
CA ILE A 187 5.73 -12.71 5.09
C ILE A 187 4.64 -12.87 4.03
N GLY A 188 4.99 -12.90 2.74
CA GLY A 188 3.98 -12.84 1.69
C GLY A 188 3.30 -11.48 1.67
N ARG A 189 2.00 -11.48 1.39
CA ARG A 189 1.20 -10.26 1.37
C ARG A 189 -0.10 -10.40 2.18
N PRO A 190 -0.07 -10.21 3.51
CA PRO A 190 -1.24 -10.38 4.38
C PRO A 190 -2.45 -9.55 3.95
N GLN A 191 -2.22 -8.40 3.30
CA GLN A 191 -3.28 -7.54 2.77
C GLN A 191 -4.16 -8.27 1.74
N ALA A 192 -3.57 -9.19 0.97
CA ALA A 192 -4.26 -9.93 -0.09
C ALA A 192 -5.28 -10.93 0.48
N ASP A 193 -5.06 -11.46 1.69
CA ASP A 193 -6.02 -12.32 2.40
C ASP A 193 -7.36 -11.62 2.68
N HIS A 194 -7.37 -10.29 2.60
CA HIS A 194 -8.54 -9.47 2.85
C HIS A 194 -9.11 -8.82 1.59
N TYR A 195 -8.70 -9.25 0.40
CA TYR A 195 -9.25 -8.75 -0.86
C TYR A 195 -10.68 -9.19 -1.11
N SER A 196 -11.14 -10.28 -0.50
CA SER A 196 -12.56 -10.66 -0.58
C SER A 196 -13.44 -9.62 0.13
N GLY A 197 -14.55 -9.25 -0.52
CA GLY A 197 -15.54 -8.32 0.00
C GLY A 197 -16.93 -8.61 -0.57
N ILE A 198 -17.93 -7.83 -0.12
CA ILE A 198 -19.29 -7.92 -0.67
C ILE A 198 -19.26 -7.42 -2.11
N LEU A 199 -19.71 -8.26 -3.04
CA LEU A 199 -19.77 -7.90 -4.44
C LEU A 199 -20.98 -7.00 -4.70
N PRO A 200 -20.84 -5.93 -5.51
CA PRO A 200 -21.95 -5.05 -5.88
C PRO A 200 -22.90 -5.67 -6.94
N TYR A 201 -22.76 -6.97 -7.20
CA TYR A 201 -23.58 -7.77 -8.11
C TYR A 201 -23.71 -9.19 -7.55
N THR A 202 -24.76 -9.89 -7.95
CA THR A 202 -24.91 -11.32 -7.71
C THR A 202 -24.02 -12.08 -8.69
N PRO A 203 -23.10 -12.95 -8.23
CA PRO A 203 -22.31 -13.80 -9.12
C PRO A 203 -23.18 -14.64 -10.06
N ASP A 204 -22.73 -14.80 -11.29
CA ASP A 204 -23.36 -15.58 -12.36
C ASP A 204 -22.28 -16.19 -13.27
N GLU A 205 -22.68 -16.81 -14.39
CA GLU A 205 -21.78 -17.51 -15.32
C GLU A 205 -20.89 -16.58 -16.17
N ARG A 206 -20.96 -15.25 -15.98
CA ARG A 206 -20.17 -14.31 -16.78
C ARG A 206 -18.72 -14.29 -16.32
N THR A 207 -17.80 -14.31 -17.28
CA THR A 207 -16.38 -14.06 -17.00
C THR A 207 -16.20 -12.62 -16.56
N VAL A 208 -15.65 -12.40 -15.37
CA VAL A 208 -15.42 -11.07 -14.82
C VAL A 208 -14.05 -10.57 -15.26
N VAL A 209 -14.01 -9.45 -15.99
CA VAL A 209 -12.77 -8.81 -16.46
C VAL A 209 -12.59 -7.47 -15.77
N LEU A 210 -11.49 -7.32 -15.03
CA LEU A 210 -11.06 -6.04 -14.48
C LEU A 210 -10.20 -5.31 -15.51
N TYR A 211 -10.55 -4.09 -15.86
CA TYR A 211 -9.68 -3.16 -16.57
C TYR A 211 -9.33 -2.00 -15.64
N ALA A 212 -8.07 -1.94 -15.20
CA ALA A 212 -7.58 -0.95 -14.25
C ALA A 212 -6.38 -0.16 -14.83
N PRO A 213 -6.63 0.78 -15.74
CA PRO A 213 -5.59 1.56 -16.38
C PRO A 213 -5.06 2.67 -15.46
N THR A 214 -3.83 3.07 -15.73
CA THR A 214 -3.19 4.27 -15.20
C THR A 214 -3.75 5.54 -15.86
N TRP A 215 -3.22 6.68 -15.44
CA TRP A 215 -3.49 7.98 -16.05
C TRP A 215 -2.35 8.34 -17.02
N GLU A 216 -2.40 9.51 -17.61
CA GLU A 216 -1.48 10.00 -18.64
C GLU A 216 -0.01 10.01 -18.19
N GLY A 217 0.26 10.11 -16.88
CA GLY A 217 1.60 10.20 -16.31
C GLY A 217 2.12 11.62 -16.22
N ASP A 218 2.99 11.89 -15.25
CA ASP A 218 3.54 13.23 -15.00
C ASP A 218 4.85 13.51 -15.76
N ARG A 219 5.44 12.47 -16.35
CA ARG A 219 6.72 12.54 -17.06
C ARG A 219 6.80 11.47 -18.15
N PRO A 220 7.62 11.66 -19.19
CA PRO A 220 7.70 10.74 -20.31
C PRO A 220 7.96 9.28 -19.95
N SER A 221 8.83 9.03 -18.97
CA SER A 221 9.12 7.68 -18.49
C SER A 221 7.94 6.98 -17.81
N ALA A 222 6.83 7.67 -17.54
CA ALA A 222 5.64 7.15 -16.89
C ALA A 222 4.38 7.23 -17.76
N TYR A 223 4.51 7.43 -19.08
CA TYR A 223 3.40 7.47 -20.03
C TYR A 223 2.87 6.06 -20.36
N TYR A 224 2.34 5.38 -19.34
CA TYR A 224 1.83 4.00 -19.45
C TYR A 224 0.34 3.91 -19.77
N GLY A 225 -0.40 5.01 -19.66
CA GLY A 225 -1.85 5.06 -19.75
C GLY A 225 -2.42 4.45 -21.03
N SER A 226 -3.34 3.49 -20.88
CA SER A 226 -3.92 2.76 -22.01
C SER A 226 -5.37 3.12 -22.38
N ILE A 227 -6.01 4.07 -21.68
CA ILE A 227 -7.44 4.39 -21.91
C ILE A 227 -7.71 4.80 -23.36
N ALA A 228 -6.94 5.75 -23.90
CA ALA A 228 -7.14 6.24 -25.26
C ALA A 228 -6.66 5.28 -26.35
N THR A 229 -5.69 4.41 -26.04
CA THR A 229 -5.01 3.57 -27.05
C THR A 229 -5.60 2.16 -27.14
N HIS A 230 -6.02 1.59 -26.01
CA HIS A 230 -6.56 0.23 -25.92
C HIS A 230 -7.99 0.22 -25.37
N GLY A 231 -8.25 1.09 -24.37
CA GLY A 231 -9.39 0.99 -23.47
C GLY A 231 -10.76 1.00 -24.14
N GLU A 232 -10.98 1.88 -25.11
CA GLU A 232 -12.29 1.97 -25.79
C GLU A 232 -12.59 0.71 -26.58
N THR A 233 -11.63 0.27 -27.39
CA THR A 233 -11.74 -0.94 -28.21
C THR A 233 -11.96 -2.18 -27.34
N LEU A 234 -11.12 -2.38 -26.31
CA LEU A 234 -11.20 -3.59 -25.49
C LEU A 234 -12.49 -3.63 -24.65
N VAL A 235 -12.91 -2.49 -24.09
CA VAL A 235 -14.14 -2.47 -23.28
C VAL A 235 -15.34 -2.67 -24.20
N GLY A 236 -15.41 -1.98 -25.34
CA GLY A 236 -16.49 -2.16 -26.31
C GLY A 236 -16.65 -3.61 -26.76
N ALA A 237 -15.55 -4.28 -27.09
CA ALA A 237 -15.56 -5.69 -27.49
C ALA A 237 -16.08 -6.61 -26.38
N LEU A 238 -15.65 -6.41 -25.13
CA LEU A 238 -16.12 -7.21 -23.99
C LEU A 238 -17.62 -7.01 -23.70
N LEU A 239 -18.08 -5.76 -23.71
CA LEU A 239 -19.49 -5.40 -23.48
C LEU A 239 -20.42 -6.04 -24.53
N ALA A 240 -19.99 -6.12 -25.79
CA ALA A 240 -20.79 -6.66 -26.89
C ALA A 240 -21.09 -8.17 -26.79
N THR A 241 -20.35 -8.91 -25.96
CA THR A 241 -20.45 -10.38 -25.92
C THR A 241 -21.64 -10.94 -25.16
N GLY A 242 -22.17 -10.21 -24.16
CA GLY A 242 -23.11 -10.73 -23.16
C GLY A 242 -22.52 -11.79 -22.20
N ARG A 243 -21.35 -12.37 -22.51
CA ARG A 243 -20.66 -13.41 -21.72
C ARG A 243 -19.72 -12.84 -20.64
N HIS A 244 -19.44 -11.54 -20.68
CA HIS A 244 -18.49 -10.89 -19.78
C HIS A 244 -19.17 -9.88 -18.86
N ARG A 245 -18.63 -9.72 -17.66
CA ARG A 245 -18.88 -8.57 -16.77
C ARG A 245 -17.61 -7.75 -16.69
N VAL A 246 -17.70 -6.46 -16.97
CA VAL A 246 -16.54 -5.54 -17.00
C VAL A 246 -16.53 -4.74 -15.72
N ILE A 247 -15.39 -4.71 -15.04
CA ILE A 247 -15.08 -3.79 -13.94
C ILE A 247 -14.05 -2.81 -14.47
N TYR A 248 -14.45 -1.57 -14.73
CA TYR A 248 -13.57 -0.50 -15.15
C TYR A 248 -13.20 0.37 -13.95
N ARG A 249 -11.92 0.35 -13.57
CA ARG A 249 -11.38 1.13 -12.45
C ARG A 249 -10.24 2.03 -12.93
N PRO A 250 -10.53 3.22 -13.48
CA PRO A 250 -9.49 4.13 -13.93
C PRO A 250 -8.78 4.80 -12.74
N HIS A 251 -7.57 5.26 -12.98
CA HIS A 251 -6.88 6.13 -12.04
C HIS A 251 -7.68 7.44 -11.81
N PRO A 252 -7.80 7.97 -10.57
CA PRO A 252 -8.58 9.18 -10.27
C PRO A 252 -8.12 10.48 -10.96
N ARG A 253 -6.97 10.43 -11.65
CA ARG A 253 -6.39 11.54 -12.41
C ARG A 253 -6.51 11.38 -13.92
N SER A 254 -7.21 10.35 -14.41
CA SER A 254 -7.37 10.14 -15.84
C SER A 254 -8.10 11.31 -16.49
N GLY A 255 -7.48 11.91 -17.50
CA GLY A 255 -8.02 13.07 -18.23
C GLY A 255 -7.75 14.42 -17.55
N VAL A 256 -6.80 14.48 -16.60
CA VAL A 256 -6.37 15.73 -15.96
C VAL A 256 -5.37 16.49 -16.82
N ILE A 257 -4.59 15.81 -17.66
CA ILE A 257 -3.55 16.42 -18.50
C ILE A 257 -3.96 16.41 -19.97
N ASP A 258 -4.57 15.31 -20.43
CA ASP A 258 -4.90 15.11 -21.85
C ASP A 258 -6.41 15.05 -22.03
N ASP A 259 -6.93 16.00 -22.80
CA ASP A 259 -8.37 16.13 -23.06
C ASP A 259 -8.93 14.93 -23.85
N GLU A 260 -8.15 14.33 -24.74
CA GLU A 260 -8.57 13.17 -25.53
C GLU A 260 -8.55 11.91 -24.65
N TYR A 261 -7.56 11.76 -23.78
CA TYR A 261 -7.56 10.70 -22.77
C TYR A 261 -8.78 10.79 -21.84
N GLY A 262 -9.13 12.00 -21.43
CA GLY A 262 -10.35 12.28 -20.68
C GLY A 262 -11.62 12.01 -21.49
N ALA A 263 -11.62 12.29 -22.79
CA ALA A 263 -12.74 11.99 -23.68
C ALA A 263 -12.96 10.48 -23.84
N ALA A 264 -11.88 9.72 -24.08
CA ALA A 264 -11.89 8.27 -24.12
C ALA A 264 -12.41 7.66 -22.81
N HIS A 265 -11.95 8.15 -21.65
CA HIS A 265 -12.47 7.75 -20.34
C HIS A 265 -14.00 7.93 -20.25
N ARG A 266 -14.50 9.12 -20.64
CA ARG A 266 -15.96 9.40 -20.62
C ARG A 266 -16.75 8.50 -21.57
N ARG A 267 -16.18 8.17 -22.74
CA ARG A 267 -16.81 7.24 -23.70
C ARG A 267 -16.91 5.82 -23.14
N ILE A 268 -15.89 5.32 -22.45
CA ILE A 268 -15.94 4.02 -21.74
C ILE A 268 -17.04 4.02 -20.67
N VAL A 269 -17.12 5.05 -19.83
CA VAL A 269 -18.16 5.16 -18.78
C VAL A 269 -19.56 5.18 -19.42
N ALA A 270 -19.75 5.93 -20.50
CA ALA A 270 -21.01 5.97 -21.23
C ALA A 270 -21.39 4.60 -21.81
N ALA A 271 -20.44 3.89 -22.43
CA ALA A 271 -20.67 2.56 -22.99
C ALA A 271 -21.06 1.53 -21.91
N ILE A 272 -20.44 1.59 -20.73
CA ILE A 272 -20.82 0.76 -19.57
C ILE A 272 -22.26 1.05 -19.13
N ALA A 273 -22.63 2.33 -19.06
CA ALA A 273 -23.98 2.74 -18.67
C ALA A 273 -25.02 2.28 -19.70
N GLU A 274 -24.73 2.41 -21.00
CA GLU A 274 -25.59 1.97 -22.10
C GLU A 274 -25.77 0.44 -22.08
N ALA A 275 -24.68 -0.32 -21.93
CA ALA A 275 -24.74 -1.78 -21.83
C ALA A 275 -25.61 -2.24 -20.65
N ASN A 276 -25.50 -1.57 -19.50
CA ASN A 276 -26.36 -1.86 -18.34
C ASN A 276 -27.83 -1.44 -18.52
N GLN A 277 -28.11 -0.46 -19.38
CA GLN A 277 -29.50 -0.12 -19.74
C GLN A 277 -30.10 -1.18 -20.67
N ALA A 278 -29.31 -1.73 -21.58
CA ALA A 278 -29.72 -2.80 -22.48
C ALA A 278 -29.88 -4.15 -21.75
N ASP A 279 -29.00 -4.45 -20.79
CA ASP A 279 -29.05 -5.64 -19.93
C ASP A 279 -28.73 -5.27 -18.47
N ALA A 280 -29.79 -5.01 -17.68
CA ALA A 280 -29.66 -4.67 -16.27
C ALA A 280 -29.12 -5.82 -15.39
N ALA A 281 -29.12 -7.06 -15.89
CA ALA A 281 -28.52 -8.20 -15.20
C ALA A 281 -27.01 -8.29 -15.40
N ALA A 282 -26.47 -7.67 -16.46
CA ALA A 282 -25.03 -7.68 -16.73
C ALA A 282 -24.24 -7.00 -15.61
N ARG A 283 -24.75 -5.89 -15.05
CA ARG A 283 -24.14 -5.17 -13.91
C ARG A 283 -22.64 -4.89 -14.12
N HIS A 284 -22.28 -4.37 -15.29
CA HIS A 284 -20.96 -3.80 -15.53
C HIS A 284 -20.71 -2.64 -14.55
N ILE A 285 -19.46 -2.42 -14.17
CA ILE A 285 -19.10 -1.51 -13.09
C ILE A 285 -18.12 -0.48 -13.62
N PHE A 286 -18.47 0.79 -13.45
CA PHE A 286 -17.49 1.86 -13.36
C PHE A 286 -17.21 2.09 -11.87
N ASP A 287 -15.97 1.84 -11.45
CA ASP A 287 -15.55 1.91 -10.06
C ASP A 287 -14.61 3.10 -9.83
N ASP A 288 -15.14 4.12 -9.19
CA ASP A 288 -14.45 5.32 -8.70
C ASP A 288 -14.31 5.31 -7.16
N GLY A 289 -14.57 4.16 -6.53
CA GLY A 289 -14.59 4.01 -5.08
C GLY A 289 -13.21 4.02 -4.42
N PRO A 290 -13.13 4.37 -3.13
CA PRO A 290 -11.87 4.43 -2.38
C PRO A 290 -11.33 3.05 -1.97
N GLU A 291 -12.18 2.02 -1.97
CA GLU A 291 -11.82 0.65 -1.58
C GLU A 291 -11.15 -0.09 -2.75
N LEU A 292 -10.05 -0.80 -2.44
CA LEU A 292 -9.34 -1.67 -3.37
C LEU A 292 -9.22 -3.05 -2.72
N GLY A 293 -9.57 -4.09 -3.46
CA GLY A 293 -9.36 -5.49 -3.07
C GLY A 293 -10.33 -6.41 -3.79
N TRP A 294 -11.63 -6.18 -3.61
CA TRP A 294 -12.66 -7.05 -4.17
C TRP A 294 -12.60 -7.11 -5.69
N GLN A 295 -12.18 -6.04 -6.36
CA GLN A 295 -11.97 -6.00 -7.81
C GLN A 295 -10.88 -6.99 -8.24
N LEU A 296 -9.77 -7.01 -7.49
CA LEU A 296 -8.62 -7.88 -7.73
C LEU A 296 -8.91 -9.35 -7.42
N SER A 297 -9.81 -9.62 -6.47
CA SER A 297 -10.23 -10.97 -6.12
C SER A 297 -11.37 -11.48 -7.00
N ALA A 298 -12.34 -10.64 -7.35
CA ALA A 298 -13.55 -11.04 -8.07
C ALA A 298 -13.28 -11.28 -9.56
N ALA A 299 -12.34 -10.54 -10.15
CA ALA A 299 -12.04 -10.70 -11.57
C ALA A 299 -11.36 -12.04 -11.88
N ASP A 300 -11.84 -12.71 -12.92
CA ASP A 300 -11.21 -13.89 -13.50
C ASP A 300 -9.94 -13.51 -14.25
N VAL A 301 -9.94 -12.35 -14.93
CA VAL A 301 -8.78 -11.78 -15.61
C VAL A 301 -8.68 -10.29 -15.29
N ALA A 302 -7.47 -9.81 -15.03
CA ALA A 302 -7.21 -8.37 -14.95
C ALA A 302 -6.40 -7.89 -16.16
N ILE A 303 -6.71 -6.70 -16.64
CA ILE A 303 -5.99 -5.97 -17.67
C ILE A 303 -5.53 -4.67 -17.00
N VAL A 304 -4.23 -4.51 -16.85
CA VAL A 304 -3.63 -3.41 -16.11
C VAL A 304 -2.51 -2.77 -16.92
N ASP A 305 -2.19 -1.51 -16.63
CA ASP A 305 -0.96 -0.90 -17.14
C ASP A 305 0.21 -1.21 -16.20
N ILE A 306 1.42 -0.86 -16.63
CA ILE A 306 2.64 -0.92 -15.80
C ILE A 306 2.45 -0.06 -14.54
N SER A 307 2.16 -0.72 -13.42
CA SER A 307 1.75 -0.07 -12.17
C SER A 307 1.85 -1.01 -10.97
N ALA A 308 1.52 -0.49 -9.77
CA ALA A 308 1.41 -1.32 -8.57
C ALA A 308 0.29 -2.38 -8.67
N MET A 309 -0.74 -2.14 -9.50
CA MET A 309 -1.84 -3.08 -9.72
C MET A 309 -1.37 -4.44 -10.27
N VAL A 310 -0.24 -4.47 -10.98
CA VAL A 310 0.39 -5.71 -11.46
C VAL A 310 0.69 -6.63 -10.27
N TYR A 311 1.40 -6.11 -9.27
CA TYR A 311 1.81 -6.87 -8.09
C TYR A 311 0.64 -7.14 -7.16
N ASP A 312 -0.30 -6.21 -7.07
CA ASP A 312 -1.53 -6.43 -6.31
C ASP A 312 -2.36 -7.59 -6.89
N ARG A 313 -2.40 -7.70 -8.22
CA ARG A 313 -3.06 -8.81 -8.91
C ARG A 313 -2.26 -10.10 -8.83
N LEU A 314 -0.93 -10.06 -8.96
CA LEU A 314 -0.08 -11.24 -8.75
C LEU A 314 -0.31 -11.84 -7.35
N ALA A 315 -0.49 -11.00 -6.32
CA ALA A 315 -0.77 -11.47 -4.97
C ALA A 315 -2.09 -12.25 -4.84
N SER A 316 -3.06 -12.10 -5.77
CA SER A 316 -4.27 -12.93 -5.79
C SER A 316 -4.10 -14.24 -6.59
N GLY A 317 -2.97 -14.45 -7.25
CA GLY A 317 -2.64 -15.68 -7.99
C GLY A 317 -3.49 -15.91 -9.24
N LYS A 318 -4.23 -14.90 -9.69
CA LYS A 318 -5.19 -15.01 -10.81
C LYS A 318 -4.66 -14.40 -12.11
N PRO A 319 -5.12 -14.89 -13.28
CA PRO A 319 -4.64 -14.44 -14.58
C PRO A 319 -4.67 -12.91 -14.77
N LEU A 320 -3.64 -12.37 -15.43
CA LEU A 320 -3.57 -10.96 -15.81
C LEU A 320 -2.81 -10.72 -17.11
N MET A 321 -3.17 -9.64 -17.78
CA MET A 321 -2.50 -9.08 -18.94
C MET A 321 -2.02 -7.66 -18.62
N ILE A 322 -0.93 -7.26 -19.26
CA ILE A 322 -0.34 -5.93 -19.11
C ILE A 322 -0.42 -5.22 -20.45
N THR A 323 -1.02 -4.03 -20.47
CA THR A 323 -1.05 -3.21 -21.68
C THR A 323 0.37 -2.76 -22.01
N ARG A 324 0.75 -2.89 -23.28
CA ARG A 324 2.03 -2.39 -23.76
C ARG A 324 1.90 -0.89 -24.05
N PRO A 325 2.64 -0.01 -23.37
CA PRO A 325 2.58 1.43 -23.62
C PRO A 325 2.90 1.74 -25.09
N MET A 326 2.13 2.66 -25.69
CA MET A 326 2.35 3.13 -27.06
C MET A 326 3.43 4.22 -27.15
N ASP A 327 3.67 4.95 -26.07
CA ASP A 327 4.67 6.02 -26.05
C ASP A 327 6.07 5.42 -25.87
N GLU A 328 6.95 5.58 -26.86
CA GLU A 328 8.31 5.06 -26.85
C GLU A 328 9.18 5.60 -25.71
N ARG A 329 8.77 6.71 -25.09
CA ARG A 329 9.50 7.31 -23.96
C ARG A 329 9.14 6.64 -22.63
N ALA A 330 8.09 5.82 -22.60
CA ALA A 330 7.70 5.07 -21.42
C ALA A 330 8.80 4.07 -21.04
N SER A 331 9.15 4.02 -19.75
CA SER A 331 10.23 3.16 -19.28
C SER A 331 9.70 1.77 -18.97
N ILE A 332 10.09 0.74 -19.72
CA ILE A 332 9.72 -0.64 -19.42
C ILE A 332 10.89 -1.34 -18.75
N ASP A 333 10.80 -1.57 -17.44
CA ASP A 333 11.77 -2.37 -16.71
C ASP A 333 11.40 -3.86 -16.80
N THR A 334 12.19 -4.63 -17.53
CA THR A 334 12.02 -6.08 -17.71
C THR A 334 12.90 -6.89 -16.76
N GLY A 335 13.37 -6.29 -15.65
CA GLY A 335 14.16 -6.97 -14.63
C GLY A 335 13.37 -7.91 -13.70
N GLY A 336 12.04 -7.92 -13.82
CA GLY A 336 11.10 -8.73 -13.03
C GLY A 336 9.96 -9.28 -13.88
N TYR A 337 8.75 -9.42 -13.31
CA TYR A 337 7.60 -10.08 -13.98
C TYR A 337 7.29 -9.57 -15.40
N LEU A 338 7.57 -8.29 -15.68
CA LEU A 338 7.34 -7.71 -17.01
C LEU A 338 8.16 -8.35 -18.14
N SER A 339 9.20 -9.14 -17.83
CA SER A 339 9.93 -9.91 -18.84
C SER A 339 9.09 -11.01 -19.48
N ASP A 340 8.16 -11.59 -18.70
CA ASP A 340 7.43 -12.80 -19.03
C ASP A 340 5.91 -12.60 -19.06
N CYS A 341 5.45 -11.36 -18.80
CA CYS A 341 4.03 -11.07 -18.70
C CYS A 341 3.31 -11.20 -20.05
N GLU A 342 2.01 -11.44 -19.97
CA GLU A 342 1.11 -11.44 -21.12
C GLU A 342 0.88 -9.99 -21.61
N TRP A 343 1.66 -9.55 -22.60
CA TRP A 343 1.54 -8.23 -23.18
C TRP A 343 0.31 -8.12 -24.09
N LEU A 344 -0.52 -7.10 -23.85
CA LEU A 344 -1.61 -6.69 -24.74
C LEU A 344 -1.18 -5.45 -25.52
N THR A 345 -1.02 -5.57 -26.84
CA THR A 345 -0.73 -4.43 -27.72
C THR A 345 -2.03 -3.71 -28.11
N ALA A 346 -1.91 -2.47 -28.62
CA ALA A 346 -3.08 -1.69 -29.03
C ALA A 346 -3.85 -2.36 -30.17
N ASP A 347 -3.15 -2.96 -31.14
CA ASP A 347 -3.77 -3.69 -32.24
C ASP A 347 -4.52 -4.95 -31.76
N ALA A 348 -3.97 -5.64 -30.76
CA ALA A 348 -4.60 -6.82 -30.17
C ALA A 348 -5.81 -6.49 -29.27
N ALA A 349 -6.06 -5.22 -28.94
CA ALA A 349 -7.21 -4.81 -28.13
C ALA A 349 -8.55 -5.16 -28.81
N ALA A 350 -8.59 -5.24 -30.14
CA ALA A 350 -9.77 -5.67 -30.90
C ALA A 350 -10.08 -7.17 -30.69
N ASP A 351 -9.06 -7.98 -30.46
CA ASP A 351 -9.15 -9.43 -30.25
C ASP A 351 -9.24 -9.81 -28.75
N ILE A 352 -9.54 -8.84 -27.88
CA ILE A 352 -9.47 -9.02 -26.42
C ILE A 352 -10.28 -10.20 -25.90
N VAL A 353 -11.40 -10.55 -26.54
CA VAL A 353 -12.22 -11.69 -26.13
C VAL A 353 -11.42 -12.99 -26.25
N SER A 354 -10.70 -13.17 -27.36
CA SER A 354 -9.82 -14.31 -27.58
C SER A 354 -8.62 -14.29 -26.63
N GLU A 355 -8.04 -13.12 -26.36
CA GLU A 355 -6.92 -12.98 -25.42
C GLU A 355 -7.33 -13.29 -23.97
N VAL A 356 -8.51 -12.86 -23.53
CA VAL A 356 -9.08 -13.22 -22.21
C VAL A 356 -9.29 -14.72 -22.11
N ASP A 357 -9.87 -15.34 -23.13
CA ASP A 357 -10.10 -16.79 -23.15
C ASP A 357 -8.75 -17.55 -23.15
N ARG A 358 -7.74 -17.07 -23.91
CA ARG A 358 -6.38 -17.63 -23.95
C ARG A 358 -5.69 -17.57 -22.59
N VAL A 359 -5.59 -16.38 -21.98
CA VAL A 359 -4.83 -16.20 -20.73
C VAL A 359 -5.45 -16.95 -19.55
N ARG A 360 -6.74 -17.29 -19.61
CA ARG A 360 -7.41 -18.15 -18.62
C ARG A 360 -7.17 -19.64 -18.80
N ALA A 361 -6.90 -20.08 -20.02
CA ALA A 361 -6.86 -21.51 -20.37
C ALA A 361 -5.46 -22.02 -20.73
N ASP A 362 -4.55 -21.12 -21.12
CA ASP A 362 -3.18 -21.47 -21.50
C ASP A 362 -2.38 -21.94 -20.27
N GLU A 363 -2.12 -23.24 -20.22
CA GLU A 363 -1.36 -23.88 -19.15
C GLU A 363 0.06 -23.31 -19.00
N GLN A 364 0.69 -22.86 -20.09
CA GLN A 364 2.02 -22.26 -20.03
C GLN A 364 1.97 -20.86 -19.42
N ALA A 365 0.99 -20.04 -19.82
CA ALA A 365 0.77 -18.72 -19.23
C ALA A 365 0.46 -18.83 -17.72
N ILE A 366 -0.39 -19.79 -17.33
CA ILE A 366 -0.72 -20.08 -15.93
C ILE A 366 0.52 -20.55 -15.16
N ALA A 367 1.33 -21.43 -15.74
CA ALA A 367 2.55 -21.93 -15.09
C ALA A 367 3.57 -20.80 -14.86
N LYS A 368 3.80 -19.95 -15.86
CA LYS A 368 4.67 -18.77 -15.74
C LYS A 368 4.16 -17.81 -14.67
N LEU A 369 2.87 -17.51 -14.69
CA LEU A 369 2.23 -16.69 -13.67
C LEU A 369 2.49 -17.27 -12.28
N ARG A 370 2.21 -18.55 -12.06
CA ARG A 370 2.42 -19.21 -10.77
C ARG A 370 3.88 -19.16 -10.31
N MET A 371 4.84 -19.32 -11.23
CA MET A 371 6.26 -19.19 -10.93
C MET A 371 6.57 -17.78 -10.39
N TRP A 372 6.09 -16.74 -11.06
CA TRP A 372 6.29 -15.36 -10.61
C TRP A 372 5.53 -15.04 -9.33
N VAL A 373 4.30 -15.55 -9.15
CA VAL A 373 3.56 -15.42 -7.90
C VAL A 373 4.33 -16.04 -6.74
N GLN A 374 4.84 -17.26 -6.91
CA GLN A 374 5.70 -17.92 -5.93
C GLN A 374 6.98 -17.13 -5.66
N HIS A 375 7.60 -16.55 -6.67
CA HIS A 375 8.82 -15.77 -6.52
C HIS A 375 8.59 -14.45 -5.76
N TYR A 376 7.50 -13.73 -6.04
CA TYR A 376 7.19 -12.46 -5.39
C TYR A 376 6.55 -12.60 -4.01
N PHE A 377 5.72 -13.62 -3.80
CA PHE A 377 4.82 -13.70 -2.64
C PHE A 377 4.89 -15.05 -1.89
N GLY A 378 5.57 -16.05 -2.44
CA GLY A 378 5.54 -17.41 -1.93
C GLY A 378 4.15 -18.04 -2.07
N ASP A 379 3.73 -18.79 -1.05
CA ASP A 379 2.41 -19.41 -1.00
C ASP A 379 1.31 -18.34 -0.76
N THR A 380 0.49 -18.12 -1.78
CA THR A 380 -0.64 -17.17 -1.77
C THR A 380 -1.98 -17.83 -1.41
N THR A 381 -1.97 -19.04 -0.84
CA THR A 381 -3.19 -19.65 -0.30
C THR A 381 -3.78 -18.74 0.79
N PRO A 382 -5.10 -18.47 0.78
CA PRO A 382 -5.72 -17.56 1.74
C PRO A 382 -5.37 -17.90 3.19
N GLY A 383 -4.83 -16.93 3.91
CA GLY A 383 -4.45 -17.01 5.32
C GLY A 383 -2.99 -17.39 5.57
N VAL A 384 -2.25 -17.90 4.57
CA VAL A 384 -0.84 -18.28 4.74
C VAL A 384 0.04 -17.05 4.98
N ALA A 385 -0.17 -15.96 4.23
CA ALA A 385 0.57 -14.73 4.44
C ALA A 385 0.27 -14.11 5.81
N THR A 386 -1.00 -14.09 6.23
CA THR A 386 -1.39 -13.66 7.58
C THR A 386 -0.70 -14.50 8.67
N ALA A 387 -0.67 -15.83 8.52
CA ALA A 387 0.01 -16.71 9.46
C ALA A 387 1.52 -16.45 9.52
N LYS A 388 2.18 -16.23 8.37
CA LYS A 388 3.60 -15.86 8.31
C LYS A 388 3.89 -14.52 8.98
N PHE A 389 3.02 -13.52 8.77
CA PHE A 389 3.13 -12.22 9.43
C PHE A 389 3.02 -12.36 10.95
N HIS A 390 2.05 -13.14 11.45
CA HIS A 390 1.90 -13.41 12.88
C HIS A 390 3.12 -14.13 13.45
N ALA A 391 3.60 -15.18 12.77
CA ALA A 391 4.77 -15.93 13.18
C ALA A 391 6.05 -15.06 13.20
N ALA A 392 6.19 -14.14 12.24
CA ALA A 392 7.30 -13.20 12.22
C ALA A 392 7.27 -12.24 13.42
N VAL A 393 6.10 -11.69 13.76
CA VAL A 393 5.95 -10.86 14.97
C VAL A 393 6.20 -11.68 16.24
N GLU A 394 5.66 -12.90 16.33
CA GLU A 394 5.87 -13.80 17.47
C GLU A 394 7.35 -14.14 17.68
N ARG A 395 8.07 -14.43 16.59
CA ARG A 395 9.53 -14.63 16.61
C ARG A 395 10.23 -13.43 17.25
N LEU A 396 9.91 -12.21 16.80
CA LEU A 396 10.53 -10.99 17.33
C LEU A 396 10.18 -10.74 18.80
N MET A 397 8.97 -11.11 19.24
CA MET A 397 8.59 -11.05 20.66
C MET A 397 9.46 -11.98 21.50
N GLY A 398 9.69 -13.22 21.03
CA GLY A 398 10.57 -14.18 21.69
C GLY A 398 12.02 -13.71 21.75
N GLU A 399 12.57 -13.23 20.63
CA GLU A 399 13.93 -12.68 20.56
C GLU A 399 14.09 -11.45 21.48
N TRP A 400 13.06 -10.62 21.62
CA TRP A 400 13.08 -9.49 22.55
C TRP A 400 13.15 -9.95 24.01
N ASP A 401 12.36 -10.97 24.39
CA ASP A 401 12.40 -11.53 25.75
C ASP A 401 13.77 -12.15 26.06
N GLU A 402 14.42 -12.78 25.08
CA GLU A 402 15.80 -13.28 25.22
C GLU A 402 16.80 -12.15 25.47
N TRP A 403 16.74 -11.06 24.70
CA TRP A 403 17.60 -9.89 24.91
C TRP A 403 17.39 -9.28 26.29
N ARG A 404 16.13 -9.09 26.69
CA ARG A 404 15.80 -8.58 28.02
C ARG A 404 16.34 -9.48 29.13
N GLN A 405 16.28 -10.80 28.97
CA GLN A 405 16.85 -11.73 29.95
C GLN A 405 18.37 -11.63 30.06
N ARG A 406 19.08 -11.38 28.96
CA ARG A 406 20.54 -11.15 28.97
C ARG A 406 20.92 -9.86 29.69
N GLU A 407 20.04 -8.86 29.70
CA GLU A 407 20.24 -7.61 30.45
C GLU A 407 19.98 -7.75 31.95
N ILE A 408 19.18 -8.74 32.40
CA ILE A 408 18.94 -8.99 33.83
C ILE A 408 20.24 -9.48 34.50
N GLY A 409 20.96 -8.55 35.12
CA GLY A 409 22.27 -8.77 35.76
C GLY A 409 23.41 -7.91 35.18
N ALA A 410 23.19 -7.23 34.06
CA ALA A 410 24.05 -6.13 33.62
C ALA A 410 23.67 -4.85 34.40
N VAL A 411 24.66 -4.01 34.75
CA VAL A 411 24.40 -2.72 35.39
C VAL A 411 23.51 -1.89 34.47
N SER A 412 22.30 -1.52 34.90
CA SER A 412 21.45 -0.59 34.18
C SER A 412 22.09 0.80 34.25
N HIS A 413 22.72 1.24 33.17
CA HIS A 413 23.20 2.61 33.03
C HIS A 413 22.39 3.40 32.00
N ASP A 414 21.10 3.11 31.90
CA ASP A 414 20.18 3.90 31.10
C ASP A 414 19.07 4.43 32.02
N GLU A 415 19.42 5.38 32.88
CA GLU A 415 18.58 6.57 32.93
C GLU A 415 18.84 7.23 31.56
N ASP A 416 17.82 7.32 30.71
CA ASP A 416 17.88 8.12 29.49
C ASP A 416 18.25 9.55 29.96
N ASP A 417 19.53 9.89 29.82
CA ASP A 417 20.23 11.04 30.43
C ASP A 417 19.83 12.39 29.77
N ASP A 418 18.54 12.57 29.48
CA ASP A 418 17.93 13.77 28.88
C ASP A 418 17.09 14.57 29.91
N ASP A 419 17.05 14.15 31.19
CA ASP A 419 16.29 14.83 32.26
C ASP A 419 16.82 16.24 32.60
N GLU A 420 17.99 16.64 32.11
CA GLU A 420 18.56 17.98 32.35
C GLU A 420 18.06 19.08 31.38
N GLU A 421 17.54 18.77 30.19
CA GLU A 421 17.03 19.81 29.27
C GLU A 421 15.60 20.30 29.62
N ALA A 422 14.92 19.68 30.57
CA ALA A 422 13.51 19.98 30.90
C ALA A 422 13.28 21.24 31.74
N LYS A 423 14.33 21.97 32.16
CA LYS A 423 14.20 23.12 33.08
C LYS A 423 14.19 24.51 32.43
N ASP A 424 14.51 24.65 31.14
CA ASP A 424 14.78 25.99 30.57
C ASP A 424 13.70 26.60 29.66
N ASP A 425 12.57 25.92 29.40
CA ASP A 425 11.55 26.39 28.44
C ASP A 425 10.18 26.80 29.05
N GLU A 426 10.12 27.10 30.36
CA GLU A 426 8.99 27.84 30.95
C GLU A 426 9.30 29.34 31.07
N LEU A 427 9.32 30.05 29.92
CA LEU A 427 9.10 31.50 29.83
C LEU A 427 8.31 31.89 28.57
#